data_AF-A0A5D9DDY0-F1
#
_entry.id   AF-A0A5D9DDY0-F1
#
_cell.length_a   1.000
_cell.length_b   1.000
_cell.length_c   1.000
_cell.angle_alpha   90.00
_cell.angle_beta   90.00
_cell.angle_gamma   90.00
#
_symmetry.space_group_name_H-M   'P 1'
#
loop_
_entity.id
_entity.type
_entity.pdbx_description
1 polymer ?
#
loop_
_entity_poly.entity_id
_entity_poly.type
_entity_poly.pdbx_seq_one_letter_code
_entity_poly.pdbx_strand_id
1 'polypeptide(L)'
;MTSRATHTHRQHGGRYAELNQFDGGSALEGQKLVAYRDLDKDVTSATTLDDWRQHWRSIAADDCTVCLGTGRDSIKGNKGRPCGGCYGLGKVKRDSETPQDMWELAEVAIGVIQRQHQELGRLRELVALPEVQEIIKAKRDELPDWVQREQHWRGSGGLGHGGRRYTGD
;
A
#
# COMPACT_ATOMS: atom_id res chain seq x y z
N MET A 1 6.16 28.45 7.73
CA MET A 1 5.01 27.76 7.12
C MET A 1 5.23 26.26 7.28
N THR A 2 4.47 25.59 8.15
CA THR A 2 4.54 24.13 8.33
C THR A 2 3.92 23.45 7.12
N SER A 3 4.71 22.77 6.31
CA SER A 3 4.21 22.00 5.16
C SER A 3 3.34 20.85 5.65
N ARG A 4 2.09 20.77 5.16
CA ARG A 4 1.14 19.71 5.49
C ARG A 4 1.53 18.42 4.76
N ALA A 5 1.39 17.28 5.44
CA ALA A 5 1.57 15.97 4.82
C ALA A 5 0.49 15.74 3.76
N THR A 6 0.90 15.36 2.55
CA THR A 6 -0.01 14.93 1.47
C THR A 6 -0.01 13.42 1.29
N HIS A 7 1.08 12.75 1.69
CA HIS A 7 1.33 11.33 1.48
C HIS A 7 1.85 10.62 2.72
N THR A 8 1.65 9.31 2.74
CA THR A 8 2.13 8.38 3.76
C THR A 8 2.71 7.14 3.08
N HIS A 9 3.75 6.56 3.66
CA HIS A 9 4.29 5.30 3.14
C HIS A 9 3.34 4.15 3.48
N ARG A 10 3.02 3.30 2.50
CA ARG A 10 2.02 2.23 2.63
C ARG A 10 2.34 1.24 3.75
N GLN A 11 3.61 0.85 3.87
CA GLN A 11 4.04 -0.14 4.88
C GLN A 11 4.50 0.45 6.22
N HIS A 12 5.17 1.61 6.18
CA HIS A 12 5.89 2.16 7.35
C HIS A 12 5.24 3.42 7.92
N GLY A 13 4.28 4.00 7.21
CA GLY A 13 3.73 5.31 7.54
C GLY A 13 4.75 6.42 7.36
N GLY A 14 4.57 7.50 8.10
CA GLY A 14 5.41 8.70 8.03
C GLY A 14 4.74 9.81 7.25
N ARG A 15 5.20 11.04 7.48
CA ARG A 15 4.62 12.26 6.92
C ARG A 15 5.43 12.72 5.73
N TYR A 16 4.85 12.64 4.54
CA TYR A 16 5.52 13.08 3.31
C TYR A 16 4.71 14.17 2.60
N ALA A 17 5.41 15.14 2.03
CA ALA A 17 4.83 16.14 1.16
C ALA A 17 5.40 15.96 -0.25
N GLU A 18 4.56 15.57 -1.20
CA GLU A 18 4.90 15.69 -2.63
C GLU A 18 5.06 17.17 -2.98
N LEU A 19 6.18 17.54 -3.60
CA LEU A 19 6.51 18.92 -3.93
C LEU A 19 6.30 19.19 -5.42
N ASN A 20 6.87 18.36 -6.28
CA ASN A 20 6.77 18.52 -7.73
C ASN A 20 7.08 17.21 -8.47
N GLN A 21 6.61 17.12 -9.71
CA GLN A 21 6.97 16.05 -10.65
C GLN A 21 7.68 16.65 -11.87
N PHE A 22 8.71 15.98 -12.37
CA PHE A 22 9.50 16.46 -13.50
C PHE A 22 10.07 15.29 -14.31
N ASP A 23 10.38 15.55 -15.58
CA ASP A 23 11.01 14.56 -16.43
C ASP A 23 12.51 14.43 -16.08
N GLY A 24 13.02 13.20 -16.06
CA GLY A 24 14.41 12.90 -15.82
C GLY A 24 15.30 13.33 -16.97
N GLY A 25 16.48 13.85 -16.65
CA GLY A 25 17.51 14.22 -17.62
C GLY A 25 18.60 13.17 -17.73
N SER A 26 19.29 13.16 -18.87
CA SER A 26 20.52 12.37 -19.11
C SER A 26 20.33 10.87 -18.82
N ALA A 27 20.98 10.33 -17.78
CA ALA A 27 20.90 8.91 -17.44
C ALA A 27 19.50 8.44 -17.00
N LEU A 28 18.59 9.39 -16.71
CA LEU A 28 17.20 9.14 -16.33
C LEU A 28 16.21 9.61 -17.41
N GLU A 29 16.70 9.84 -18.64
CA GLU A 29 15.86 10.25 -19.76
C GLU A 29 14.75 9.21 -20.01
N GLY A 30 13.52 9.71 -20.22
CA GLY A 30 12.32 8.89 -20.35
C GLY A 30 11.68 8.45 -19.03
N GLN A 31 12.30 8.72 -17.88
CA GLN A 31 11.70 8.46 -16.57
C GLN A 31 11.04 9.73 -16.01
N LYS A 32 9.91 9.59 -15.32
CA LYS A 32 9.34 10.67 -14.50
C LYS A 32 9.83 10.57 -13.07
N LEU A 33 10.22 11.70 -12.51
CA LEU A 33 10.72 11.83 -11.15
C LEU A 33 9.74 12.61 -10.28
N VAL A 34 9.73 12.29 -9.00
CA VAL A 34 8.93 12.95 -7.96
C VAL A 34 9.87 13.47 -6.89
N ALA A 35 9.88 14.80 -6.68
CA ALA A 35 10.50 15.40 -5.51
C ALA A 35 9.49 15.42 -4.36
N TYR A 36 9.94 14.96 -3.19
CA TYR A 36 9.14 14.93 -1.98
C TYR A 36 9.96 15.34 -0.76
N ARG A 37 9.29 15.79 0.29
CA ARG A 37 9.88 16.08 1.60
C ARG A 37 9.41 15.06 2.63
N ASP A 38 10.35 14.41 3.31
CA ASP A 38 10.12 13.70 4.57
C ASP A 38 9.98 14.77 5.66
N LEU A 39 8.77 14.96 6.16
CA LEU A 39 8.45 16.00 7.15
C LEU A 39 8.92 15.64 8.56
N ASP A 40 9.21 14.37 8.81
CA ASP A 40 9.70 13.89 10.11
C ASP A 40 11.21 14.13 10.24
N LYS A 41 11.95 13.97 9.14
CA LYS A 41 13.41 14.17 9.09
C LYS A 41 13.85 15.52 8.55
N ASP A 42 12.90 16.26 8.00
CA ASP A 42 13.13 17.52 7.32
C ASP A 42 14.10 17.42 6.13
N VAL A 43 13.97 16.34 5.34
CA VAL A 43 14.85 16.07 4.18
C VAL A 43 14.04 16.08 2.90
N THR A 44 14.59 16.69 1.84
CA THR A 44 14.05 16.61 0.48
C THR A 44 14.79 15.52 -0.30
N SER A 45 14.01 14.64 -0.92
CA SER A 45 14.50 13.52 -1.72
C SER A 45 13.77 13.50 -3.06
N ALA A 46 14.35 12.79 -4.03
CA ALA A 46 13.69 12.48 -5.29
C ALA A 46 13.69 10.97 -5.52
N THR A 47 12.61 10.45 -6.08
CA THR A 47 12.49 9.06 -6.55
C THR A 47 11.77 9.02 -7.90
N THR A 48 11.70 7.85 -8.53
CA THR A 48 10.91 7.67 -9.76
C THR A 48 9.41 7.68 -9.44
N LEU A 49 8.60 8.09 -10.39
CA LEU A 49 7.14 8.15 -10.22
C LEU A 49 6.54 6.75 -9.96
N ASP A 50 7.11 5.71 -10.56
CA ASP A 50 6.66 4.34 -10.35
C ASP A 50 6.96 3.87 -8.92
N ASP A 51 8.18 4.12 -8.42
CA ASP A 51 8.56 3.83 -7.03
C ASP A 51 7.69 4.64 -6.04
N TRP A 52 7.44 5.91 -6.34
CA TRP A 52 6.56 6.77 -5.55
C TRP A 52 5.15 6.17 -5.42
N ARG A 53 4.54 5.76 -6.53
CA ARG A 53 3.18 5.19 -6.55
C ARG A 53 3.10 3.83 -5.87
N GLN A 54 4.19 3.05 -5.97
CA GLN A 54 4.29 1.72 -5.38
C GLN A 54 4.36 1.79 -3.85
N HIS A 55 5.14 2.72 -3.30
CA HIS A 55 5.45 2.73 -1.87
C HIS A 55 4.70 3.81 -1.08
N TRP A 56 4.27 4.89 -1.72
CA TRP A 56 3.48 5.95 -1.10
C TRP A 56 2.04 5.95 -1.60
N ARG A 57 1.17 6.54 -0.78
CA ARG A 57 -0.21 6.82 -1.14
C ARG A 57 -0.62 8.15 -0.55
N SER A 58 -1.56 8.82 -1.20
CA SER A 58 -2.16 10.03 -0.65
C SER A 58 -2.89 9.71 0.65
N ILE A 59 -2.90 10.67 1.56
CA ILE A 59 -3.64 10.58 2.82
C ILE A 59 -5.11 10.86 2.51
N ALA A 60 -5.97 9.87 2.77
CA ALA A 60 -7.42 9.99 2.61
C ALA A 60 -8.03 10.77 3.79
N ALA A 61 -9.20 11.38 3.59
CA ALA A 61 -9.89 12.13 4.63
C ALA A 61 -10.28 11.28 5.86
N ASP A 62 -10.55 9.99 5.63
CA ASP A 62 -10.89 9.01 6.67
C ASP A 62 -9.65 8.28 7.23
N ASP A 63 -8.43 8.64 6.82
CA ASP A 63 -7.23 8.10 7.44
C ASP A 63 -7.07 8.68 8.84
N CYS A 64 -6.73 7.81 9.78
CA CYS A 64 -6.42 8.19 11.15
C CYS A 64 -5.31 9.24 11.16
N THR A 65 -5.57 10.39 11.75
CA THR A 65 -4.62 11.52 11.84
C THR A 65 -3.35 11.18 12.63
N VAL A 66 -3.41 10.14 13.47
CA VAL A 66 -2.27 9.63 14.25
C VAL A 66 -1.38 8.74 13.40
N CYS A 67 -1.90 7.64 12.85
CA CYS A 67 -1.07 6.66 12.12
C CYS A 67 -1.07 6.84 10.59
N LEU A 68 -1.78 7.85 10.10
CA LEU A 68 -1.94 8.19 8.69
C LEU A 68 -2.40 6.98 7.88
N GLY A 69 -3.34 6.22 8.42
CA GLY A 69 -3.94 5.09 7.72
C GLY A 69 -3.11 3.81 7.66
N THR A 70 -2.02 3.69 8.42
CA THR A 70 -1.26 2.43 8.52
C THR A 70 -1.84 1.45 9.52
N GLY A 71 -2.66 1.92 10.47
CA GLY A 71 -3.18 1.12 11.57
C GLY A 71 -2.13 0.76 12.64
N ARG A 72 -0.88 1.21 12.51
CA ARG A 72 0.21 0.88 13.44
C ARG A 72 0.74 2.13 14.12
N ASP A 73 1.24 1.98 15.34
CA ASP A 73 1.90 3.08 16.04
C ASP A 73 3.34 3.26 15.51
N SER A 74 3.45 3.85 14.32
CA SER A 74 4.74 4.18 13.71
C SER A 74 5.42 5.38 14.39
N ILE A 75 4.63 6.27 15.00
CA ILE A 75 5.13 7.50 15.64
C ILE A 75 5.89 7.19 16.94
N LYS A 76 5.42 6.24 17.76
CA LYS A 76 6.12 5.86 19.01
C LYS A 76 7.22 4.81 18.81
N GLY A 77 7.63 4.56 17.56
CA GLY A 77 8.68 3.58 17.22
C GLY A 77 8.29 2.11 17.42
N ASN A 78 7.05 1.83 17.83
CA ASN A 78 6.59 0.48 18.15
C ASN A 78 5.72 -0.09 17.02
N LYS A 79 6.36 -0.33 15.87
CA LYS A 79 5.74 -0.73 14.59
C LYS A 79 4.92 -2.02 14.65
N GLY A 80 5.04 -2.81 15.71
CA GLY A 80 4.26 -4.04 15.93
C GLY A 80 2.92 -3.83 16.63
N ARG A 81 2.67 -2.66 17.22
CA ARG A 81 1.44 -2.40 18.00
C ARG A 81 0.38 -1.68 17.17
N PRO A 82 -0.91 -1.98 17.40
CA PRO A 82 -2.00 -1.23 16.77
C PRO A 82 -1.95 0.23 17.23
N CYS A 83 -2.28 1.14 16.31
CA CYS A 83 -2.42 2.55 16.64
C CYS A 83 -3.53 2.74 17.68
N GLY A 84 -3.23 3.41 18.79
CA GLY A 84 -4.21 3.66 19.85
C GLY A 84 -5.37 4.58 19.43
N GLY A 85 -5.16 5.48 18.46
CA GLY A 85 -6.21 6.40 18.01
C GLY A 85 -7.26 5.77 17.11
N CYS A 86 -6.94 4.70 16.39
CA CYS A 86 -7.91 4.00 15.52
C CYS A 86 -8.03 2.52 15.85
N TYR A 87 -7.50 2.10 17.01
CA TYR A 87 -7.47 0.71 17.48
C TYR A 87 -7.00 -0.30 16.44
N GLY A 88 -6.05 0.10 15.58
CA GLY A 88 -5.52 -0.75 14.53
C GLY A 88 -6.20 -0.67 13.17
N LEU A 89 -7.36 -0.02 13.04
CA LEU A 89 -8.09 0.02 11.76
C LEU A 89 -7.40 0.87 10.69
N GLY A 90 -6.55 1.82 11.09
CA GLY A 90 -6.01 2.86 10.21
C GLY A 90 -7.05 3.90 9.80
N LYS A 91 -8.34 3.62 9.93
CA LYS A 91 -9.43 4.52 9.57
C LYS A 91 -10.09 5.14 10.80
N VAL A 92 -10.69 6.30 10.59
CA VAL A 92 -11.44 7.07 11.58
C VAL A 92 -12.81 7.46 11.03
N LYS A 93 -13.57 8.22 11.81
CA LYS A 93 -14.85 8.78 11.37
C LYS A 93 -14.65 9.74 10.18
N ARG A 94 -15.76 10.10 9.53
CA ARG A 94 -15.75 10.96 8.32
C ARG A 94 -15.27 12.39 8.58
N ASP A 95 -15.41 12.87 9.81
CA ASP A 95 -14.91 14.15 10.31
C ASP A 95 -13.43 14.09 10.74
N SER A 96 -12.75 12.98 10.47
CA SER A 96 -11.36 12.71 10.87
C SER A 96 -11.15 12.57 12.38
N GLU A 97 -12.22 12.44 13.18
CA GLU A 97 -12.12 12.20 14.63
C GLU A 97 -11.88 10.72 14.95
N THR A 98 -10.96 10.48 15.89
CA THR A 98 -10.70 9.14 16.43
C THR A 98 -11.94 8.61 17.17
N PRO A 99 -12.34 7.34 16.98
CA PRO A 99 -13.42 6.75 17.75
C PRO A 99 -13.11 6.82 19.25
N GLN A 100 -14.10 7.25 20.03
CA GLN A 100 -13.98 7.44 21.47
C GLN A 100 -14.33 6.17 22.25
N ASP A 101 -15.15 5.30 21.65
CA ASP A 101 -15.59 4.04 22.24
C ASP A 101 -15.67 2.89 21.22
N MET A 102 -16.06 1.71 21.71
CA MET A 102 -16.16 0.49 20.90
C MET A 102 -17.34 0.52 19.92
N TRP A 103 -18.41 1.28 20.19
CA TRP A 103 -19.55 1.39 19.28
C TRP A 103 -19.19 2.22 18.07
N GLU A 104 -18.55 3.37 18.28
CA GLU A 104 -18.04 4.22 17.22
C GLU A 104 -16.98 3.50 16.39
N LEU A 105 -16.11 2.71 17.04
CA LEU A 105 -15.15 1.87 16.34
C LEU A 105 -15.84 0.84 15.44
N ALA A 106 -16.91 0.21 15.91
CA ALA A 106 -17.69 -0.74 15.13
C ALA A 106 -18.35 -0.08 13.92
N GLU A 107 -18.88 1.14 14.06
CA GLU A 107 -19.43 1.92 12.94
C GLU A 107 -18.38 2.22 11.88
N VAL A 108 -17.17 2.64 12.30
CA VAL A 108 -16.04 2.85 11.38
C VAL A 108 -15.70 1.55 10.66
N ALA A 109 -15.60 0.43 11.38
CA ALA A 109 -15.29 -0.88 10.82
C ALA A 109 -16.36 -1.34 9.80
N ILE A 110 -17.65 -1.20 10.12
CA ILE A 110 -18.76 -1.52 9.20
C ILE A 110 -18.64 -0.68 7.93
N GLY A 111 -18.36 0.62 8.07
CA GLY A 111 -18.17 1.50 6.92
C GLY A 111 -16.99 1.08 6.04
N VAL A 112 -15.87 0.63 6.63
CA VAL A 112 -14.72 0.10 5.89
C VAL A 112 -15.09 -1.19 5.14
N ILE A 113 -15.76 -2.12 5.82
CA ILE A 113 -16.19 -3.40 5.23
C ILE A 113 -17.13 -3.16 4.04
N GLN A 114 -18.10 -2.26 4.18
CA GLN A 114 -19.03 -1.92 3.09
C GLN A 114 -18.30 -1.35 1.87
N ARG A 115 -17.33 -0.44 2.07
CA ARG A 115 -16.50 0.09 0.98
C ARG A 115 -15.69 -1.02 0.29
N GLN A 116 -15.12 -1.94 1.06
CA GLN A 116 -14.39 -3.08 0.51
C GLN A 116 -15.30 -4.02 -0.29
N HIS A 117 -16.52 -4.29 0.17
CA HIS A 117 -17.50 -5.08 -0.57
C HIS A 117 -17.88 -4.44 -1.91
N GLN A 118 -18.09 -3.12 -1.93
CA GLN A 118 -18.40 -2.38 -3.15
C GLN A 118 -17.24 -2.44 -4.15
N GLU A 119 -16.01 -2.21 -3.69
CA GLU A 119 -14.83 -2.25 -4.55
C GLU A 119 -14.57 -3.66 -5.09
N LEU A 120 -14.70 -4.69 -4.25
CA LEU A 120 -14.60 -6.08 -4.69
C LEU A 120 -15.69 -6.45 -5.70
N GLY A 121 -16.91 -5.95 -5.53
CA GLY A 121 -18.00 -6.10 -6.50
C GLY A 121 -17.62 -5.52 -7.85
N ARG A 122 -17.18 -4.26 -7.87
CA ARG A 122 -16.72 -3.57 -9.07
C ARG A 122 -15.56 -4.30 -9.76
N LEU A 123 -14.56 -4.76 -9.01
CA LEU A 123 -13.44 -5.52 -9.57
C LEU A 123 -13.89 -6.85 -10.18
N ARG A 124 -14.84 -7.55 -9.55
CA ARG A 124 -15.41 -8.79 -10.11
C ARG A 124 -16.15 -8.53 -11.42
N GLU A 125 -16.91 -7.44 -11.50
CA GLU A 125 -17.58 -7.02 -12.74
C GLU A 125 -16.57 -6.72 -13.85
N LEU A 126 -15.49 -6.01 -13.54
CA LEU A 126 -14.42 -5.72 -14.50
C LEU A 126 -13.72 -7.00 -14.99
N VAL A 127 -13.42 -7.93 -14.08
CA VAL A 127 -12.79 -9.23 -14.42
C VAL A 127 -13.74 -10.14 -15.22
N ALA A 128 -15.05 -9.92 -15.14
CA ALA A 128 -16.02 -10.66 -15.95
C ALA A 128 -16.05 -10.19 -17.42
N LEU A 129 -15.45 -9.04 -17.75
CA LEU A 129 -15.38 -8.55 -19.13
C LEU A 129 -14.44 -9.44 -19.96
N PRO A 130 -14.86 -9.93 -21.15
CA PRO A 130 -14.04 -10.82 -21.98
C PRO A 130 -12.68 -10.21 -22.35
N GLU A 131 -12.64 -8.92 -22.68
CA GLU A 131 -11.41 -8.21 -23.05
C GLU A 131 -10.38 -8.23 -21.90
N VAL A 132 -10.84 -8.06 -20.66
CA VAL A 132 -10.00 -8.08 -19.47
C VAL A 132 -9.48 -9.50 -19.21
N GLN A 133 -10.31 -10.52 -19.42
CA GLN A 133 -9.89 -11.93 -19.28
C GLN A 133 -8.80 -12.30 -20.28
N GLU A 134 -8.92 -11.87 -21.53
CA GLU A 134 -7.91 -12.11 -22.56
C GLU A 134 -6.58 -11.40 -22.23
N ILE A 135 -6.63 -10.15 -21.72
CA ILE A 135 -5.42 -9.43 -21.26
C ILE A 135 -4.76 -10.16 -20.08
N ILE A 136 -5.54 -10.61 -19.09
CA ILE A 136 -5.04 -11.36 -17.93
C ILE A 136 -4.39 -12.66 -18.39
N LYS A 137 -5.01 -13.36 -19.34
CA LYS A 137 -4.49 -14.61 -19.91
C LYS A 137 -3.18 -14.38 -20.67
N ALA A 138 -3.12 -13.39 -21.55
CA ALA A 138 -1.90 -13.01 -22.27
C ALA A 138 -0.75 -12.67 -21.30
N LYS A 139 -1.03 -11.92 -20.23
CA LYS A 139 -0.05 -11.61 -19.18
C LYS A 139 0.44 -12.84 -18.41
N ARG A 140 -0.43 -13.84 -18.22
CA ARG A 140 -0.09 -15.10 -17.56
C ARG A 140 0.81 -15.97 -18.43
N ASP A 141 0.56 -15.96 -19.74
CA ASP A 141 1.35 -16.72 -20.72
C ASP A 141 2.70 -16.03 -21.02
N GLU A 142 2.82 -14.71 -20.81
CA GLU A 142 4.08 -13.93 -20.84
C GLU A 142 5.00 -14.18 -19.63
N LEU A 143 4.56 -14.94 -18.61
CA LEU A 143 5.38 -15.15 -17.42
C LEU A 143 6.66 -15.93 -17.77
N PRO A 144 7.84 -15.43 -17.36
CA PRO A 144 9.09 -16.15 -17.56
C PRO A 144 9.04 -17.57 -16.97
N ASP A 145 9.63 -18.52 -17.67
CA ASP A 145 9.68 -19.95 -17.32
C ASP A 145 10.09 -20.23 -15.86
N TRP A 146 10.92 -19.38 -15.26
CA TRP A 146 11.30 -19.50 -13.85
C TRP A 146 10.13 -19.28 -12.86
N VAL A 147 9.16 -18.43 -13.19
CA VAL A 147 7.96 -18.18 -12.37
C VAL A 147 7.06 -19.42 -12.37
N GLN A 148 6.91 -20.05 -13.54
CA GLN A 148 6.14 -21.28 -13.67
C GLN A 148 6.79 -22.44 -12.89
N ARG A 149 8.13 -22.56 -12.96
CA ARG A 149 8.90 -23.53 -12.16
C ARG A 149 8.75 -23.31 -10.65
N GLU A 150 8.80 -22.06 -10.17
CA GLU A 150 8.64 -21.75 -8.76
C GLU A 150 7.22 -22.07 -8.25
N GLN A 151 6.19 -21.70 -9.02
CA GLN A 151 4.80 -22.00 -8.67
C GLN A 151 4.54 -23.52 -8.67
N HIS A 152 5.08 -24.24 -9.64
CA HIS A 152 5.02 -25.70 -9.67
C HIS A 152 5.73 -26.31 -8.46
N TRP A 153 6.90 -25.80 -8.09
CA TRP A 153 7.62 -26.25 -6.90
C TRP A 153 6.83 -25.99 -5.61
N ARG A 154 6.24 -24.80 -5.43
CA ARG A 154 5.38 -24.45 -4.28
C ARG A 154 4.08 -25.25 -4.20
N GLY A 155 3.49 -25.56 -5.36
CA GLY A 155 2.26 -26.36 -5.47
C GLY A 155 2.50 -27.87 -5.41
N SER A 156 3.74 -28.32 -5.60
CA SER A 156 4.13 -29.73 -5.47
C SER A 156 4.34 -30.14 -4.01
N GLY A 157 4.38 -31.45 -3.74
CA GLY A 157 4.71 -32.00 -2.42
C GLY A 157 6.10 -31.61 -1.87
N GLY A 158 6.90 -30.86 -2.64
CA GLY A 158 8.10 -30.17 -2.18
C GLY A 158 9.25 -31.13 -1.85
N LEU A 159 9.96 -31.60 -2.87
CA LEU A 159 11.32 -32.13 -2.74
C LEU A 159 12.25 -31.17 -3.47
N GLY A 160 13.05 -30.40 -2.74
CA GLY A 160 14.17 -29.65 -3.33
C GLY A 160 15.24 -30.62 -3.88
N HIS A 161 16.17 -30.10 -4.68
CA HIS A 161 17.35 -30.87 -5.09
C HIS A 161 18.09 -31.37 -3.83
N GLY A 162 18.13 -32.69 -3.61
CA GLY A 162 18.70 -33.30 -2.39
C GLY A 162 17.68 -33.79 -1.35
N GLY A 163 16.38 -33.75 -1.64
CA GLY A 163 15.37 -34.46 -0.84
C GLY A 163 15.01 -33.83 0.51
N ARG A 164 15.48 -32.62 0.81
CA ARG A 164 15.08 -31.87 2.01
C ARG A 164 14.18 -30.70 1.65
N ARG A 165 13.13 -30.50 2.45
CA ARG A 165 12.31 -29.29 2.43
C ARG A 165 13.13 -28.15 3.05
N TYR A 166 13.52 -27.18 2.25
CA TYR A 166 13.94 -25.87 2.75
C TYR A 166 12.65 -25.07 3.01
N THR A 167 12.01 -25.31 4.15
CA THR A 167 11.11 -24.30 4.71
C THR A 167 12.04 -23.26 5.32
N GLY A 168 12.31 -22.18 4.60
CA GLY A 168 13.12 -21.08 5.13
C GLY A 168 12.36 -20.37 6.25
N ASP A 169 12.79 -20.59 7.47
CA ASP A 169 12.67 -19.71 8.63
C ASP A 169 13.74 -18.60 8.60
#